data_AF-A0ABC9U0K7-F1
#
_entry.id   AF-A0ABC9U0K7-F1
#
_cell.length_a   1.000
_cell.length_b   1.000
_cell.length_c   1.000
_cell.angle_alpha   90.00
_cell.angle_beta   90.00
_cell.angle_gamma   90.00
#
_symmetry.space_group_name_H-M   'P 1'
#
loop_
_entity.id
_entity.type
_entity.pdbx_description
1 polymer ?
#
loop_
_entity_poly.entity_id
_entity_poly.type
_entity_poly.pdbx_seq_one_letter_code
_entity_poly.pdbx_strand_id
1 'polypeptide(L)'
;MEIRTCFLNEEEPLAEYLFHADIILVSNSEIINKIHYLIGEQAKIVTIDFSYPEMNIEQMRKFPAGTYALMCFDPFISRKMISLLYEQGINNFIWLYPREDGKVPDTEYDVVVVDDYSQNLFDDLKPVISLGNRKIAFSTLLKIAQQADIFNKELENTFLRYCCSYKGASTLVINIYNDMSAFHSQISLILDYIDSGIIILTDRMEVVEYNSRFMDLFHVTGKLYGKKIEEVPETGELLTYIEKRKSYRNKLIMYPAGKASLVFNMECIIRGDNQGCNYMIILQEAEEIENRAILLKDS
;
A
#
# COMPACT_ATOMS: atom_id res chain seq x y z
N MET A 1 -12.92 -19.70 10.44
CA MET A 1 -11.67 -18.93 10.56
C MET A 1 -11.11 -19.20 11.94
N GLU A 2 -9.97 -19.87 12.02
CA GLU A 2 -9.25 -20.11 13.27
C GLU A 2 -8.12 -19.07 13.37
N ILE A 3 -8.02 -18.37 14.51
CA ILE A 3 -6.92 -17.43 14.77
C ILE A 3 -6.02 -18.07 15.81
N ARG A 4 -4.74 -18.23 15.48
CA ARG A 4 -3.71 -18.72 16.40
C ARG A 4 -2.70 -17.60 16.65
N THR A 5 -2.25 -17.49 17.90
CA THR A 5 -1.28 -16.46 18.33
C THR A 5 -0.05 -17.15 18.90
N CYS A 6 1.13 -16.58 18.64
CA CYS A 6 2.41 -17.08 19.12
C CYS A 6 3.33 -15.89 19.42
N PHE A 7 4.06 -15.97 20.54
CA PHE A 7 5.04 -14.97 20.96
C PHE A 7 6.44 -15.58 20.88
N LEU A 8 7.21 -15.16 19.88
CA LEU A 8 8.56 -15.70 19.60
C LEU A 8 9.58 -15.53 20.74
N ASN A 9 9.32 -14.62 21.68
CA ASN A 9 10.18 -14.43 22.85
C ASN A 9 9.94 -15.49 23.93
N GLU A 10 8.84 -16.23 23.85
CA GLU A 10 8.43 -17.23 24.83
C GLU A 10 8.58 -18.65 24.27
N GLU A 11 8.14 -18.88 23.03
CA GLU A 11 8.19 -20.20 22.40
C GLU A 11 8.27 -20.09 20.87
N GLU A 12 8.93 -21.06 20.24
CA GLU A 12 8.97 -21.16 18.78
C GLU A 12 7.59 -21.62 18.26
N PRO A 13 7.05 -20.99 17.19
CA PRO A 13 5.76 -21.39 16.65
C PRO A 13 5.78 -22.83 16.14
N LEU A 14 4.71 -23.57 16.45
CA LEU A 14 4.54 -24.93 15.95
C LEU A 14 4.52 -24.93 14.41
N ALA A 15 5.47 -25.68 13.82
CA ALA A 15 5.67 -25.77 12.37
C ALA A 15 4.39 -26.10 11.60
N GLU A 16 3.57 -27.02 12.14
CA GLU A 16 2.31 -27.44 11.54
C GLU A 16 1.32 -26.27 11.36
N TYR A 17 1.30 -25.30 12.28
CA TYR A 17 0.39 -24.16 12.20
C TYR A 17 0.85 -23.12 11.18
N LEU A 18 2.16 -22.88 11.06
CA LEU A 18 2.69 -21.93 10.09
C LEU A 18 2.71 -22.51 8.67
N PHE A 19 2.93 -23.81 8.53
CA PHE A 19 2.95 -24.48 7.23
C PHE A 19 1.57 -24.49 6.56
N HIS A 20 0.51 -24.60 7.36
CA HIS A 20 -0.88 -24.63 6.88
C HIS A 20 -1.62 -23.28 6.98
N ALA A 21 -0.94 -22.20 7.36
CA ALA A 21 -1.57 -20.89 7.47
C ALA A 21 -1.84 -20.26 6.08
N ASP A 22 -3.06 -19.76 5.86
CA ASP A 22 -3.39 -18.96 4.67
C ASP A 22 -2.73 -17.57 4.74
N ILE A 23 -2.75 -16.96 5.93
CA ILE A 23 -2.21 -15.63 6.21
C ILE A 23 -1.44 -15.66 7.52
N ILE A 24 -0.21 -15.16 7.48
CA ILE A 24 0.64 -14.97 8.64
C ILE A 24 0.75 -13.48 8.93
N LEU A 25 0.33 -13.09 10.13
CA LEU A 25 0.47 -11.72 10.61
C LEU A 25 1.74 -11.60 11.46
N VAL A 26 2.61 -10.67 11.11
CA VAL A 26 3.86 -10.42 11.85
C VAL A 26 3.90 -8.98 12.36
N SER A 27 4.32 -8.79 13.61
CA SER A 27 4.46 -7.45 14.20
C SER A 27 5.69 -6.69 13.70
N ASN A 28 6.71 -7.42 13.25
CA ASN A 28 7.99 -6.93 12.70
C ASN A 28 8.38 -7.79 11.49
N SER A 29 8.92 -7.19 10.43
CA SER A 29 9.44 -7.92 9.26
C SER A 29 10.66 -8.80 9.59
N GLU A 30 11.48 -8.46 10.59
CA GLU A 30 12.63 -9.28 11.00
C GLU A 30 12.21 -10.65 11.53
N ILE A 31 10.98 -10.76 12.07
CA ILE A 31 10.41 -12.05 12.48
C ILE A 31 10.38 -13.02 11.31
N ILE A 32 10.06 -12.54 10.10
CA ILE A 32 9.95 -13.37 8.90
C ILE A 32 11.24 -14.14 8.69
N ASN A 33 12.40 -13.48 8.79
CA ASN A 33 13.70 -14.13 8.63
C ASN A 33 13.96 -15.22 9.68
N LYS A 34 13.38 -15.09 10.89
CA LYS A 34 13.52 -16.09 11.95
C LYS A 34 12.61 -17.29 11.76
N ILE A 35 11.44 -17.13 11.12
CA ILE A 35 10.46 -18.21 10.98
C ILE A 35 10.30 -18.71 9.54
N HIS A 36 11.03 -18.15 8.57
CA HIS A 36 10.82 -18.42 7.14
C HIS A 36 10.84 -19.91 6.78
N TYR A 37 11.66 -20.71 7.47
CA TYR A 37 11.76 -22.16 7.24
C TYR A 37 10.52 -22.95 7.70
N LEU A 38 9.64 -22.34 8.49
CA LEU A 38 8.38 -22.91 8.96
C LEU A 38 7.18 -22.52 8.09
N ILE A 39 7.37 -21.53 7.20
CA ILE A 39 6.27 -20.94 6.42
C ILE A 39 6.01 -21.79 5.17
N GLY A 40 4.74 -22.16 4.95
CA GLY A 40 4.33 -22.85 3.73
C GLY A 40 4.42 -21.93 2.51
N GLU A 41 4.74 -22.49 1.33
CA GLU A 41 4.97 -21.72 0.09
C GLU A 41 3.78 -20.84 -0.35
N GLN A 42 2.56 -21.21 0.04
CA GLN A 42 1.33 -20.50 -0.33
C GLN A 42 0.88 -19.47 0.72
N ALA A 43 1.54 -19.44 1.88
CA ALA A 43 1.15 -18.57 2.97
C ALA A 43 1.44 -17.10 2.63
N LYS A 44 0.46 -16.22 2.85
CA LYS A 44 0.61 -14.80 2.60
C LYS A 44 1.05 -14.08 3.87
N ILE A 45 2.12 -13.29 3.81
CA ILE A 45 2.63 -12.59 4.98
C ILE A 45 2.16 -11.14 4.97
N VAL A 46 1.60 -10.68 6.09
CA VAL A 46 1.22 -9.28 6.30
C VAL A 46 1.91 -8.75 7.55
N THR A 47 2.74 -7.71 7.37
CA THR A 47 3.29 -6.97 8.51
C THR A 47 2.22 -6.03 9.07
N ILE A 48 2.01 -6.09 10.38
CA ILE A 48 0.99 -5.31 11.08
C ILE A 48 1.52 -3.90 11.35
N ASP A 49 0.75 -2.91 10.93
CA ASP A 49 0.89 -1.52 11.35
C ASP A 49 -0.14 -1.19 12.43
N PHE A 50 0.28 -0.35 13.38
CA PHE A 50 -0.57 0.07 14.49
C PHE A 50 -0.88 1.56 14.39
N SER A 51 -1.92 1.97 15.09
CA SER A 51 -2.32 3.36 15.27
C SER A 51 -2.87 3.57 16.68
N TYR A 52 -2.84 4.82 17.14
CA TYR A 52 -3.35 5.21 18.45
C TYR A 52 -4.45 6.26 18.31
N PRO A 53 -5.30 6.41 19.35
CA PRO A 53 -6.25 7.50 19.44
C PRO A 53 -5.60 8.87 19.24
N GLU A 54 -6.10 9.66 18.29
CA GLU A 54 -5.55 10.99 17.95
C GLU A 54 -5.48 11.93 19.17
N MET A 55 -6.52 11.91 20.02
CA MET A 55 -6.56 12.70 21.25
C MET A 55 -5.35 12.41 22.17
N ASN A 56 -4.86 11.16 22.17
CA ASN A 56 -3.73 10.74 22.99
C ASN A 56 -2.38 11.13 22.39
N ILE A 57 -2.33 11.44 21.09
CA ILE A 57 -1.16 12.01 20.42
C ILE A 57 -1.15 13.53 20.58
N GLU A 58 -2.32 14.18 20.50
CA GLU A 58 -2.42 15.65 20.61
C GLU A 58 -1.96 16.20 21.96
N GLN A 59 -2.14 15.46 23.06
CA GLN A 59 -1.59 15.86 24.36
C GLN A 59 -0.06 16.00 24.35
N MET A 60 0.63 15.28 23.47
CA MET A 60 2.10 15.29 23.37
C MET A 60 2.61 16.65 22.85
N ARG A 61 1.80 17.38 22.07
CA ARG A 61 2.16 18.71 21.55
C ARG A 61 2.29 19.79 22.63
N LYS A 62 1.76 19.53 23.83
CA LYS A 62 1.78 20.49 24.95
C LYS A 62 3.14 20.56 25.66
N PHE A 63 4.03 19.58 25.41
CA PHE A 63 5.33 19.52 26.04
C PHE A 63 6.33 20.47 25.35
N PRO A 64 7.26 21.08 26.10
CA PRO A 64 8.27 21.96 25.52
C PRO A 64 9.22 21.21 24.58
N ALA A 65 9.83 21.92 23.64
CA ALA A 65 10.85 21.32 22.78
C ALA A 65 12.09 20.91 23.60
N GLY A 66 12.65 19.74 23.29
CA GLY A 66 13.80 19.17 23.99
C GLY A 66 13.45 18.32 25.21
N THR A 67 12.17 17.97 25.42
CA THR A 67 11.75 17.04 26.48
C THR A 67 12.29 15.63 26.22
N TYR A 68 12.97 15.04 27.20
CA TYR A 68 13.43 13.65 27.12
C TYR A 68 12.28 12.71 27.47
N ALA A 69 11.85 11.90 26.52
CA ALA A 69 10.76 10.95 26.69
C ALA A 69 11.25 9.50 26.58
N LEU A 70 11.03 8.71 27.62
CA LEU A 70 11.27 7.28 27.60
C LEU A 70 10.04 6.54 27.05
N MET A 71 10.20 5.87 25.92
CA MET A 71 9.18 5.01 25.31
C MET A 71 9.30 3.59 25.86
N CYS A 72 8.31 3.12 26.61
CA CYS A 72 8.34 1.81 27.29
C CYS A 72 7.75 0.68 26.45
N PHE A 73 8.04 0.68 25.14
CA PHE A 73 7.67 -0.42 24.24
C PHE A 73 8.88 -1.32 24.01
N ASP A 74 8.67 -2.46 23.34
CA ASP A 74 9.80 -3.20 22.79
C ASP A 74 10.59 -2.30 21.80
N PRO A 75 11.89 -2.56 21.60
CA PRO A 75 12.75 -1.68 20.79
C PRO A 75 12.24 -1.48 19.35
N PHE A 76 11.65 -2.52 18.76
CA PHE A 76 11.16 -2.45 17.39
C PHE A 76 9.91 -1.56 17.28
N ILE A 77 8.92 -1.80 18.15
CA ILE A 77 7.71 -0.95 18.21
C ILE A 77 8.09 0.48 18.58
N SER A 78 9.06 0.68 19.48
CA SER A 78 9.56 2.02 19.82
C SER A 78 10.08 2.76 18.59
N ARG A 79 10.97 2.15 17.79
CA ARG A 79 11.49 2.77 16.56
C ARG A 79 10.38 3.14 15.58
N LYS A 80 9.45 2.21 15.36
CA LYS A 80 8.31 2.42 14.46
C LYS A 80 7.41 3.56 14.93
N MET A 81 7.15 3.61 16.25
CA MET A 81 6.32 4.64 16.85
C MET A 81 6.97 6.01 16.85
N ILE A 82 8.27 6.08 17.09
CA ILE A 82 9.02 7.33 16.99
C ILE A 82 8.92 7.90 15.57
N SER A 83 9.09 7.06 14.53
CA SER A 83 8.90 7.49 13.13
C SER A 83 7.49 8.06 12.91
N LEU A 84 6.46 7.32 13.35
CA LEU A 84 5.08 7.76 13.20
C LEU A 84 4.82 9.08 13.91
N LEU A 85 5.31 9.26 15.13
CA LEU A 85 5.13 10.49 15.89
C LEU A 85 5.80 11.68 15.20
N TYR A 86 7.00 11.50 14.64
CA TYR A 86 7.64 12.55 13.84
C TYR A 86 6.85 12.89 12.57
N GLU A 87 6.31 11.89 11.87
CA GLU A 87 5.43 12.10 10.71
C GLU A 87 4.15 12.87 11.06
N GLN A 88 3.64 12.69 12.29
CA GLN A 88 2.50 13.46 12.83
C GLN A 88 2.91 14.85 13.36
N GLY A 89 4.17 15.27 13.16
CA GLY A 89 4.69 16.57 13.57
C GLY A 89 4.97 16.69 15.08
N ILE A 90 5.12 15.57 15.78
CA ILE A 90 5.56 15.55 17.19
C ILE A 90 7.09 15.59 17.20
N ASN A 91 7.64 16.80 17.20
CA ASN A 91 9.07 17.09 17.08
C ASN A 91 9.70 17.69 18.35
N ASN A 92 8.91 17.81 19.42
CA ASN A 92 9.30 18.42 20.68
C ASN A 92 10.05 17.46 21.63
N PHE A 93 10.11 16.16 21.31
CA PHE A 93 10.75 15.15 22.16
C PHE A 93 12.10 14.66 21.65
N ILE A 94 12.97 14.33 22.60
CA ILE A 94 14.17 13.51 22.42
C ILE A 94 13.82 12.11 22.94
N TRP A 95 13.74 11.14 22.04
CA TRP A 95 13.26 9.81 22.36
C TRP A 95 14.35 8.90 22.93
N LEU A 96 14.07 8.33 24.09
CA LEU A 96 14.79 7.21 24.67
C LEU A 96 13.91 5.97 24.57
N TYR A 97 14.49 4.80 24.35
CA TYR A 97 13.76 3.54 24.32
C TYR A 97 14.67 2.39 24.74
N PRO A 98 14.11 1.25 25.20
CA PRO A 98 14.88 0.09 25.60
C PRO A 98 15.85 -0.38 24.52
N ARG A 99 17.02 -0.84 24.95
CA ARG A 99 17.98 -1.54 24.10
C ARG A 99 17.44 -2.91 23.71
N GLU A 100 18.08 -3.57 22.75
CA GLU A 100 17.72 -4.92 22.29
C GLU A 100 17.75 -5.98 23.43
N ASP A 101 18.51 -5.74 24.49
CA ASP A 101 18.54 -6.57 25.70
C ASP A 101 17.43 -6.23 26.73
N GLY A 102 16.50 -5.36 26.35
CA GLY A 102 15.36 -4.91 27.17
C GLY A 102 15.72 -3.85 28.21
N LYS A 103 16.98 -3.45 28.34
CA LYS A 103 17.40 -2.46 29.35
C LYS A 103 17.12 -1.04 28.91
N VAL A 104 16.55 -0.26 29.81
CA VAL A 104 16.38 1.19 29.66
C VAL A 104 17.75 1.88 29.67
N PRO A 105 18.00 2.89 28.82
CA PRO A 105 19.24 3.67 28.86
C PRO A 105 19.43 4.39 30.20
N ASP A 106 20.67 4.51 30.68
CA ASP A 106 21.02 5.23 31.93
C ASP A 106 20.84 6.76 31.86
N THR A 107 20.22 7.27 30.79
CA THR A 107 19.99 8.70 30.58
C THR A 107 18.74 9.12 31.36
N GLU A 108 18.82 10.23 32.11
CA GLU A 108 17.64 10.80 32.75
C GLU A 108 16.56 11.17 31.74
N TYR A 109 15.31 11.03 32.15
CA TYR A 109 14.14 11.36 31.35
C TYR A 109 13.13 12.20 32.16
N ASP A 110 12.37 13.00 31.43
CA ASP A 110 11.38 13.92 31.97
C ASP A 110 10.00 13.27 32.06
N VAL A 111 9.68 12.39 31.11
CA VAL A 111 8.36 11.78 30.94
C VAL A 111 8.48 10.38 30.38
N VAL A 112 7.50 9.54 30.71
CA VAL A 112 7.38 8.18 30.20
C VAL A 112 6.21 8.11 29.22
N VAL A 113 6.38 7.40 28.11
CA VAL A 113 5.32 7.12 27.14
C VAL A 113 5.01 5.62 27.18
N VAL A 114 3.75 5.32 27.46
CA VAL A 114 3.24 3.95 27.62
C VAL A 114 1.97 3.73 26.81
N ASP A 115 1.61 2.48 26.65
CA ASP A 115 0.37 1.98 26.10
C ASP A 115 -0.14 0.84 27.00
N ASP A 116 -1.32 0.30 26.69
CA ASP A 116 -1.95 -0.76 27.50
C ASP A 116 -1.16 -2.10 27.50
N TYR A 117 -0.10 -2.19 26.70
CA TYR A 117 0.74 -3.39 26.52
C TYR A 117 2.18 -3.17 26.97
N SER A 118 2.49 -1.98 27.50
CA SER A 118 3.84 -1.62 27.92
C SER A 118 4.24 -2.42 29.15
N GLN A 119 5.50 -2.80 29.21
CA GLN A 119 6.07 -3.38 30.42
C GLN A 119 6.31 -2.26 31.45
N ASN A 120 6.11 -2.55 32.74
CA ASN A 120 6.44 -1.61 33.82
C ASN A 120 7.97 -1.52 33.98
N LEU A 121 8.61 -0.77 33.09
CA LEU A 121 10.06 -0.59 32.99
C LEU A 121 10.53 0.78 33.53
N PHE A 122 9.66 1.54 34.17
CA PHE A 122 9.89 2.94 34.53
C PHE A 122 9.65 3.22 36.01
N ASP A 123 10.15 4.36 36.49
CA ASP A 123 9.92 4.86 37.85
C ASP A 123 8.54 5.50 37.96
N ASP A 124 7.71 5.03 38.90
CA ASP A 124 6.34 5.51 39.17
C ASP A 124 6.28 7.01 39.53
N LEU A 125 7.42 7.63 39.85
CA LEU A 125 7.51 9.04 40.22
C LEU A 125 7.51 10.00 39.02
N LYS A 126 7.71 9.52 37.79
CA LYS A 126 7.77 10.36 36.59
C LYS A 126 6.39 10.53 35.94
N PRO A 127 6.10 11.68 35.32
CA PRO A 127 4.87 11.86 34.53
C PRO A 127 4.72 10.80 33.44
N VAL A 128 3.50 10.32 33.24
CA VAL A 128 3.18 9.26 32.27
C VAL A 128 2.22 9.78 31.20
N ILE A 129 2.61 9.64 29.94
CA ILE A 129 1.76 9.82 28.76
C ILE A 129 1.25 8.44 28.34
N SER A 130 -0.04 8.18 28.58
CA SER A 130 -0.67 6.98 28.06
C SER A 130 -1.23 7.22 26.66
N LEU A 131 -0.79 6.40 25.70
CA LEU A 131 -1.35 6.33 24.36
C LEU A 131 -2.61 5.45 24.29
N GLY A 132 -2.91 4.69 25.33
CA GLY A 132 -4.04 3.77 25.41
C GLY A 132 -3.88 2.53 24.53
N ASN A 133 -5.01 1.91 24.17
CA ASN A 133 -5.00 0.65 23.44
C ASN A 133 -4.56 0.81 21.96
N ARG A 134 -3.56 0.02 21.54
CA ARG A 134 -3.16 -0.11 20.13
C ARG A 134 -4.32 -0.56 19.24
N LYS A 135 -4.51 0.14 18.14
CA LYS A 135 -5.46 -0.22 17.08
C LYS A 135 -4.70 -0.70 15.86
N ILE A 136 -5.25 -1.69 15.15
CA ILE A 136 -4.69 -2.13 13.88
C ILE A 136 -4.95 -1.02 12.86
N ALA A 137 -3.93 -0.61 12.11
CA ALA A 137 -4.08 0.42 11.11
C ALA A 137 -5.07 0.00 10.02
N PHE A 138 -5.83 0.96 9.49
CA PHE A 138 -6.76 0.75 8.38
C PHE A 138 -6.11 0.03 7.19
N SER A 139 -4.91 0.44 6.83
CA SER A 139 -4.12 -0.13 5.73
C SER A 139 -3.82 -1.62 5.95
N THR A 140 -3.52 -2.02 7.19
CA THR A 140 -3.34 -3.44 7.55
C THR A 140 -4.65 -4.21 7.45
N LEU A 141 -5.78 -3.66 7.92
CA LEU A 141 -7.09 -4.30 7.79
C LEU A 141 -7.48 -4.53 6.33
N LEU A 142 -7.24 -3.54 5.47
CA LEU A 142 -7.44 -3.66 4.02
C LEU A 142 -6.55 -4.73 3.40
N LYS A 143 -5.24 -4.73 3.72
CA LYS A 143 -4.30 -5.75 3.24
C LYS A 143 -4.76 -7.15 3.63
N ILE A 144 -5.19 -7.36 4.88
CA ILE A 144 -5.70 -8.66 5.35
C ILE A 144 -6.93 -9.07 4.54
N ALA A 145 -7.91 -8.18 4.38
CA ALA A 145 -9.15 -8.47 3.66
C ALA A 145 -8.90 -8.80 2.18
N GLN A 146 -7.96 -8.09 1.54
CA GLN A 146 -7.54 -8.35 0.16
C GLN A 146 -6.82 -9.69 0.05
N GLN A 147 -5.91 -10.00 0.97
CA GLN A 147 -5.15 -11.25 0.93
C GLN A 147 -6.03 -12.48 1.21
N ALA A 148 -7.06 -12.31 2.03
CA ALA A 148 -8.06 -13.34 2.34
C ALA A 148 -9.19 -13.44 1.29
N ASP A 149 -9.21 -12.56 0.28
CA ASP A 149 -10.27 -12.50 -0.74
C ASP A 149 -11.69 -12.31 -0.18
N ILE A 150 -11.81 -11.52 0.90
CA ILE A 150 -13.09 -11.22 1.57
C ILE A 150 -13.49 -9.73 1.47
N PHE A 151 -12.71 -8.94 0.73
CA PHE A 151 -12.93 -7.50 0.63
C PHE A 151 -14.25 -7.19 -0.09
N ASN A 152 -15.12 -6.44 0.58
CA ASN A 152 -16.37 -5.95 0.01
C ASN A 152 -16.76 -4.60 0.65
N LYS A 153 -17.78 -3.94 0.11
CA LYS A 153 -18.19 -2.59 0.55
C LYS A 153 -18.70 -2.52 1.99
N GLU A 154 -19.32 -3.59 2.48
CA GLU A 154 -19.80 -3.66 3.87
C GLU A 154 -18.62 -3.76 4.86
N LEU A 155 -17.61 -4.56 4.50
CA LEU A 155 -16.39 -4.71 5.27
C LEU A 155 -15.55 -3.42 5.25
N GLU A 156 -15.45 -2.75 4.09
CA GLU A 156 -14.82 -1.43 3.96
C GLU A 156 -15.49 -0.41 4.89
N ASN A 157 -16.82 -0.33 4.90
CA ASN A 157 -17.57 0.56 5.81
C ASN A 157 -17.35 0.20 7.28
N THR A 158 -17.18 -1.09 7.59
CA THR A 158 -16.88 -1.56 8.95
C THR A 158 -15.48 -1.13 9.37
N PHE A 159 -14.49 -1.26 8.50
CA PHE A 159 -13.13 -0.77 8.75
C PHE A 159 -13.11 0.75 8.92
N LEU A 160 -13.86 1.50 8.10
CA LEU A 160 -13.98 2.95 8.25
C LEU A 160 -14.56 3.33 9.61
N ARG A 161 -15.65 2.69 10.05
CA ARG A 161 -16.23 2.93 11.39
C ARG A 161 -15.25 2.59 12.51
N TYR A 162 -14.53 1.48 12.38
CA TYR A 162 -13.48 1.11 13.33
C TYR A 162 -12.40 2.19 13.41
N CYS A 163 -11.99 2.76 12.27
CA CYS A 163 -10.95 3.79 12.25
C CYS A 163 -11.43 5.13 12.79
N CYS A 164 -12.69 5.51 12.55
CA CYS A 164 -13.31 6.67 13.18
C CYS A 164 -13.33 6.60 14.72
N SER A 165 -13.21 5.40 15.31
CA SER A 165 -13.18 5.26 16.77
C SER A 165 -11.86 5.74 17.41
N TYR A 166 -10.80 5.88 16.62
CA TYR A 166 -9.48 6.30 17.12
C TYR A 166 -8.79 7.39 16.27
N LYS A 167 -9.34 7.76 15.11
CA LYS A 167 -8.89 8.92 14.32
C LYS A 167 -10.02 9.91 14.15
N GLY A 168 -9.71 11.21 14.18
CA GLY A 168 -10.61 12.28 13.80
C GLY A 168 -11.00 12.18 12.33
N ALA A 169 -12.19 12.69 11.99
CA ALA A 169 -12.73 12.61 10.63
C ALA A 169 -11.82 13.28 9.57
N SER A 170 -11.08 14.33 9.94
CA SER A 170 -10.16 15.07 9.06
C SER A 170 -8.87 14.29 8.76
N THR A 171 -8.28 13.63 9.76
CA THR A 171 -7.03 12.85 9.62
C THR A 171 -7.26 11.53 8.87
N LEU A 172 -8.47 10.98 8.91
CA LEU A 172 -8.86 9.81 8.12
C LEU A 172 -8.85 10.04 6.62
N VAL A 173 -9.45 11.15 6.17
CA VAL A 173 -9.48 11.52 4.75
C VAL A 173 -8.06 11.70 4.20
N ILE A 174 -7.19 12.37 4.96
CA ILE A 174 -5.80 12.63 4.57
C ILE A 174 -5.01 11.32 4.45
N ASN A 175 -5.13 10.40 5.40
CA ASN A 175 -4.37 9.15 5.38
C ASN A 175 -4.84 8.19 4.28
N ILE A 176 -6.15 8.05 4.07
CA ILE A 176 -6.70 7.24 2.97
C ILE A 176 -6.26 7.82 1.62
N TYR A 177 -6.28 9.15 1.48
CA TYR A 177 -5.80 9.83 0.28
C TYR A 177 -4.30 9.63 0.06
N ASN A 178 -3.47 9.75 1.10
CA ASN A 178 -2.03 9.57 0.99
C ASN A 178 -1.65 8.14 0.60
N ASP A 179 -2.30 7.12 1.18
CA ASP A 179 -2.06 5.71 0.86
C ASP A 179 -2.47 5.39 -0.59
N MET A 180 -3.64 5.90 -1.02
CA MET A 180 -4.08 5.76 -2.42
C MET A 180 -3.19 6.54 -3.39
N SER A 181 -2.78 7.76 -3.03
CA SER A 181 -1.90 8.59 -3.85
C SER A 181 -0.52 7.98 -4.01
N ALA A 182 0.05 7.41 -2.94
CA ALA A 182 1.34 6.73 -3.00
C ALA A 182 1.29 5.50 -3.92
N PHE A 183 0.22 4.69 -3.80
CA PHE A 183 -0.02 3.55 -4.68
C PHE A 183 -0.20 3.98 -6.15
N HIS A 184 -1.05 4.98 -6.42
CA HIS A 184 -1.24 5.52 -7.77
C HIS A 184 0.06 6.12 -8.32
N SER A 185 0.87 6.78 -7.50
CA SER A 185 2.15 7.35 -7.94
C SER A 185 3.16 6.26 -8.31
N GLN A 186 3.25 5.18 -7.53
CA GLN A 186 4.11 4.03 -7.85
C GLN A 186 3.68 3.35 -9.15
N ILE A 187 2.38 3.13 -9.35
CA ILE A 187 1.84 2.58 -10.60
C ILE A 187 2.09 3.54 -11.77
N SER A 188 1.84 4.84 -11.59
CA SER A 188 2.07 5.86 -12.64
C SER A 188 3.53 5.89 -13.05
N LEU A 189 4.46 5.89 -12.09
CA LEU A 189 5.90 5.82 -12.37
C LEU A 189 6.25 4.56 -13.16
N ILE A 190 5.80 3.37 -12.72
CA ILE A 190 6.05 2.11 -13.43
C ILE A 190 5.52 2.18 -14.87
N LEU A 191 4.31 2.71 -15.05
CA LEU A 191 3.67 2.83 -16.36
C LEU A 191 4.34 3.88 -17.26
N ASP A 192 4.86 4.97 -16.69
CA ASP A 192 5.55 6.04 -17.43
C ASP A 192 6.98 5.64 -17.85
N TYR A 193 7.61 4.68 -17.19
CA TYR A 193 8.88 4.09 -17.65
C TYR A 193 8.71 3.12 -18.84
N ILE A 194 7.48 2.80 -19.23
CA ILE A 194 7.22 1.94 -20.39
C ILE A 194 7.08 2.82 -21.63
N ASP A 195 7.92 2.60 -22.64
CA ASP A 195 7.91 3.34 -23.92
C ASP A 195 6.68 3.07 -24.80
N SER A 196 5.60 2.53 -24.23
CA SER A 196 4.37 2.17 -24.92
C SER A 196 3.21 2.96 -24.33
N GLY A 197 2.27 3.39 -25.16
CA GLY A 197 1.01 3.96 -24.67
C GLY A 197 0.18 2.88 -23.99
N ILE A 198 -0.17 3.08 -22.73
CA ILE A 198 -0.98 2.15 -21.95
C ILE A 198 -2.28 2.82 -21.53
N ILE A 199 -3.38 2.09 -21.69
CA ILE A 199 -4.68 2.46 -21.11
C ILE A 199 -5.39 1.22 -20.57
N ILE A 200 -6.02 1.35 -19.41
CA ILE A 200 -6.78 0.29 -18.73
C ILE A 200 -8.24 0.71 -18.66
N LEU A 201 -9.13 -0.17 -19.11
CA LEU A 201 -10.57 0.06 -19.18
C LEU A 201 -11.32 -0.91 -18.27
N THR A 202 -12.46 -0.46 -17.73
CA THR A 202 -13.46 -1.32 -17.09
C THR A 202 -14.18 -2.19 -18.12
N ASP A 203 -14.98 -3.14 -17.65
CA ASP A 203 -15.96 -3.90 -18.44
C ASP A 203 -16.98 -3.00 -19.18
N ARG A 204 -17.21 -1.80 -18.64
CA ARG A 204 -18.07 -0.74 -19.22
C ARG A 204 -17.32 0.22 -20.16
N MET A 205 -16.05 -0.07 -20.47
CA MET A 205 -15.19 0.75 -21.32
C MET A 205 -14.85 2.14 -20.73
N GLU A 206 -14.91 2.27 -19.41
CA GLU A 206 -14.52 3.48 -18.69
C GLU A 206 -13.03 3.44 -18.36
N VAL A 207 -12.34 4.56 -18.51
CA VAL A 207 -10.90 4.66 -18.26
C VAL A 207 -10.62 4.57 -16.75
N VAL A 208 -9.83 3.57 -16.38
CA VAL A 208 -9.37 3.31 -15.02
C VAL A 208 -7.97 3.87 -14.81
N GLU A 209 -7.06 3.65 -15.76
CA GLU A 209 -5.68 4.14 -15.72
C GLU A 209 -5.13 4.39 -17.12
N TYR A 210 -4.14 5.26 -17.24
CA TYR A 210 -3.41 5.57 -18.48
C TYR A 210 -2.04 6.17 -18.15
N ASN A 211 -1.08 6.04 -19.07
CA ASN A 211 0.25 6.65 -18.91
C ASN A 211 0.44 7.90 -19.78
N SER A 212 1.55 8.62 -19.55
CA SER A 212 1.93 9.80 -20.34
C SER A 212 2.09 9.49 -21.83
N ARG A 213 2.71 8.35 -22.18
CA ARG A 213 2.88 7.95 -23.59
C ARG A 213 1.56 7.81 -24.33
N PHE A 214 0.50 7.29 -23.68
CA PHE A 214 -0.84 7.24 -24.27
C PHE A 214 -1.38 8.65 -24.55
N MET A 215 -1.20 9.57 -23.60
CA MET A 215 -1.64 10.96 -23.76
C MET A 215 -0.91 11.65 -24.91
N ASP A 216 0.40 11.41 -25.04
CA ASP A 216 1.22 11.95 -26.11
C ASP A 216 0.81 11.41 -27.48
N LEU A 217 0.59 10.09 -27.57
CA LEU A 217 0.16 9.42 -28.80
C LEU A 217 -1.15 9.97 -29.34
N PHE A 218 -2.13 10.28 -28.46
CA PHE A 218 -3.44 10.79 -28.85
C PHE A 218 -3.62 12.31 -28.66
N HIS A 219 -2.53 13.02 -28.36
CA HIS A 219 -2.52 14.46 -28.09
C HIS A 219 -3.59 14.92 -27.08
N VAL A 220 -3.85 14.10 -26.07
CA VAL A 220 -4.87 14.37 -25.06
C VAL A 220 -4.26 15.25 -23.97
N THR A 221 -4.90 16.38 -23.66
CA THR A 221 -4.39 17.35 -22.67
C THR A 221 -5.16 17.35 -21.34
N GLY A 222 -6.20 16.53 -21.21
CA GLY A 222 -7.09 16.52 -20.05
C GLY A 222 -7.20 15.16 -19.37
N LYS A 223 -7.66 15.13 -18.12
CA LYS A 223 -7.86 13.88 -17.37
C LYS A 223 -8.89 12.98 -18.05
N LEU A 224 -8.59 11.69 -18.10
CA LEU A 224 -9.45 10.68 -18.73
C LEU A 224 -10.22 9.80 -17.73
N TYR A 225 -9.84 9.78 -16.45
CA TYR A 225 -10.46 8.92 -15.43
C TYR A 225 -11.99 8.96 -15.43
N GLY A 226 -12.62 7.79 -15.49
CA GLY A 226 -14.07 7.61 -15.48
C GLY A 226 -14.78 7.96 -16.79
N LYS A 227 -14.09 8.56 -17.78
CA LYS A 227 -14.67 8.79 -19.10
C LYS A 227 -14.73 7.48 -19.86
N LYS A 228 -15.69 7.33 -20.77
CA LYS A 228 -15.67 6.21 -21.69
C LYS A 228 -14.64 6.42 -22.79
N ILE A 229 -14.05 5.32 -23.26
CA ILE A 229 -13.06 5.37 -24.35
C ILE A 229 -13.60 6.01 -25.64
N GLU A 230 -14.91 5.89 -25.89
CA GLU A 230 -15.61 6.52 -27.01
C GLU A 230 -15.61 8.07 -26.96
N GLU A 231 -15.41 8.64 -25.77
CA GLU A 231 -15.34 10.09 -25.56
C GLU A 231 -13.91 10.62 -25.66
N VAL A 232 -12.91 9.74 -25.77
CA VAL A 232 -11.51 10.13 -25.91
C VAL A 232 -11.26 10.50 -27.37
N PRO A 233 -10.75 11.71 -27.66
CA PRO A 233 -10.45 12.13 -29.03
C PRO A 233 -9.48 11.16 -29.72
N GLU A 234 -9.64 11.00 -31.04
CA GLU A 234 -8.70 10.24 -31.89
C GLU A 234 -8.55 8.74 -31.53
N THR A 235 -9.44 8.16 -30.71
CA THR A 235 -9.44 6.71 -30.41
C THR A 235 -10.38 5.90 -31.30
N GLY A 236 -11.06 6.52 -32.26
CA GLY A 236 -12.11 5.90 -33.08
C GLY A 236 -11.70 4.61 -33.78
N GLU A 237 -10.47 4.52 -34.27
CA GLU A 237 -9.96 3.29 -34.89
C GLU A 237 -9.80 2.15 -33.89
N LEU A 238 -9.44 2.46 -32.64
CA LEU A 238 -9.34 1.48 -31.55
C LEU A 238 -10.69 0.85 -31.22
N LEU A 239 -11.79 1.63 -31.29
CA LEU A 239 -13.13 1.17 -30.93
C LEU A 239 -13.52 -0.09 -31.71
N THR A 240 -13.16 -0.17 -32.99
CA THR A 240 -13.45 -1.32 -33.86
C THR A 240 -12.78 -2.63 -33.40
N TYR A 241 -11.74 -2.55 -32.58
CA TYR A 241 -11.05 -3.67 -31.96
C TYR A 241 -11.57 -3.91 -30.53
N ILE A 242 -11.71 -2.84 -29.75
CA ILE A 242 -12.16 -2.86 -28.35
C ILE A 242 -13.57 -3.45 -28.22
N GLU A 243 -14.50 -3.05 -29.09
CA GLU A 243 -15.90 -3.52 -29.09
C GLU A 243 -16.02 -5.04 -29.26
N LYS A 244 -15.06 -5.66 -29.93
CA LYS A 244 -15.04 -7.12 -30.14
C LYS A 244 -14.67 -7.89 -28.87
N ARG A 245 -14.24 -7.21 -27.80
CA ARG A 245 -13.99 -7.75 -26.45
C ARG A 245 -13.14 -9.03 -26.44
N LYS A 246 -12.18 -9.12 -27.35
CA LYS A 246 -11.27 -10.26 -27.50
C LYS A 246 -9.82 -9.81 -27.37
N SER A 247 -8.94 -10.73 -26.97
CA SER A 247 -7.51 -10.43 -26.93
C SER A 247 -6.93 -10.26 -28.33
N TYR A 248 -6.00 -9.33 -28.47
CA TYR A 248 -5.20 -9.10 -29.66
C TYR A 248 -3.73 -9.04 -29.30
N ARG A 249 -2.88 -9.66 -30.12
CA ARG A 249 -1.43 -9.58 -30.00
C ARG A 249 -0.82 -9.10 -31.30
N ASN A 250 0.10 -8.17 -31.20
CA ASN A 250 0.89 -7.59 -32.28
C ASN A 250 0.06 -7.17 -33.49
N LYS A 251 -1.12 -6.59 -33.26
CA LYS A 251 -2.01 -6.21 -34.36
C LYS A 251 -1.60 -4.86 -34.89
N LEU A 252 -1.14 -4.79 -36.14
CA LEU A 252 -0.89 -3.51 -36.79
C LEU A 252 -2.23 -2.78 -37.03
N ILE A 253 -2.32 -1.54 -36.56
CA ILE A 253 -3.42 -0.62 -36.79
C ILE A 253 -2.86 0.71 -37.30
N MET A 254 -3.67 1.48 -38.01
CA MET A 254 -3.28 2.82 -38.43
C MET A 254 -3.66 3.81 -37.34
N TYR A 255 -2.83 4.83 -37.15
CA TYR A 255 -3.22 5.97 -36.33
C TYR A 255 -4.22 6.83 -37.12
N PRO A 256 -5.34 7.28 -36.51
CA PRO A 256 -6.26 8.17 -37.19
C PRO A 256 -5.54 9.47 -37.59
N ALA A 257 -5.70 9.86 -38.85
CA ALA A 257 -4.91 10.84 -39.61
C ALA A 257 -3.75 10.27 -40.47
N GLY A 258 -3.53 8.94 -40.49
CA GLY A 258 -2.70 8.26 -41.50
C GLY A 258 -1.19 8.55 -41.41
N LYS A 259 -0.71 9.02 -40.26
CA LYS A 259 0.68 9.47 -40.07
C LYS A 259 1.63 8.40 -39.53
N ALA A 260 1.14 7.37 -38.84
CA ALA A 260 1.97 6.32 -38.26
C ALA A 260 1.21 4.98 -38.14
N SER A 261 1.94 3.87 -38.15
CA SER A 261 1.41 2.54 -37.81
C SER A 261 1.67 2.24 -36.33
N LEU A 262 0.64 1.78 -35.63
CA LEU A 262 0.75 1.33 -34.25
C LEU A 262 0.62 -0.19 -34.18
N VAL A 263 1.40 -0.80 -33.29
CA VAL A 263 1.22 -2.17 -32.84
C VAL A 263 0.31 -2.16 -31.63
N PHE A 264 -0.90 -2.69 -31.84
CA PHE A 264 -1.96 -2.82 -30.87
C PHE A 264 -1.95 -4.19 -30.21
N ASN A 265 -1.88 -4.17 -28.88
CA ASN A 265 -2.12 -5.32 -28.02
C ASN A 265 -3.30 -5.02 -27.09
N MET A 266 -4.14 -6.02 -26.87
CA MET A 266 -5.25 -5.92 -25.93
C MET A 266 -5.37 -7.26 -25.21
N GLU A 267 -5.40 -7.21 -23.89
CA GLU A 267 -5.59 -8.39 -23.04
C GLU A 267 -6.73 -8.15 -22.05
N CYS A 268 -7.58 -9.16 -21.87
CA CYS A 268 -8.64 -9.17 -20.86
C CYS A 268 -8.05 -9.74 -19.56
N ILE A 269 -7.96 -8.88 -18.55
CA ILE A 269 -7.48 -9.20 -17.21
C ILE A 269 -8.71 -9.59 -16.39
N ILE A 270 -8.89 -10.90 -16.19
CA ILE A 270 -9.98 -11.43 -15.36
C ILE A 270 -9.78 -10.94 -13.94
N ARG A 271 -10.80 -10.26 -13.38
CA ARG A 271 -10.78 -9.88 -11.98
C ARG A 271 -10.98 -11.15 -11.14
N GLY A 272 -10.16 -11.33 -10.10
CA GLY A 272 -10.15 -12.53 -9.27
C GLY A 272 -11.48 -12.87 -8.57
N ASP A 273 -12.43 -11.93 -8.58
CA ASP A 273 -13.74 -12.00 -7.95
C ASP A 273 -14.88 -12.49 -8.88
N ASN A 274 -14.57 -12.94 -10.11
CA ASN A 274 -15.56 -13.34 -11.11
C ASN A 274 -16.55 -12.22 -11.52
N GLN A 275 -16.29 -10.95 -11.20
CA GLN A 275 -17.20 -9.81 -11.50
C GLN A 275 -16.99 -9.18 -12.88
N GLY A 276 -16.12 -9.74 -13.70
CA GLY A 276 -15.85 -9.27 -15.07
C GLY A 276 -14.37 -9.21 -15.39
N CYS A 277 -14.01 -8.55 -16.48
CA CYS A 277 -12.60 -8.29 -16.81
C CYS A 277 -12.34 -6.82 -17.08
N ASN A 278 -11.12 -6.41 -16.72
CA ASN A 278 -10.55 -5.18 -17.21
C ASN A 278 -9.87 -5.44 -18.55
N TYR A 279 -9.80 -4.43 -19.39
CA TYR A 279 -9.08 -4.52 -20.65
C TYR A 279 -7.83 -3.65 -20.55
N MET A 280 -6.66 -4.28 -20.68
CA MET A 280 -5.40 -3.56 -20.80
C MET A 280 -5.05 -3.45 -22.28
N ILE A 281 -4.83 -2.23 -22.74
CA ILE A 281 -4.45 -1.92 -24.11
C ILE A 281 -3.04 -1.33 -24.08
N ILE A 282 -2.19 -1.85 -24.96
CA ILE A 282 -0.80 -1.41 -25.12
C ILE A 282 -0.59 -1.05 -26.59
N LEU A 283 -0.06 0.14 -26.82
CA LEU A 283 0.18 0.74 -28.13
C LEU A 283 1.66 1.09 -28.26
N GLN A 284 2.28 0.63 -29.34
CA GLN A 284 3.67 0.94 -29.68
C GLN A 284 3.76 1.45 -31.10
N GLU A 285 4.62 2.42 -31.38
CA GLU A 285 4.88 2.83 -32.76
C GLU A 285 5.66 1.74 -33.50
N ALA A 286 5.24 1.41 -34.73
CA ALA A 286 5.88 0.35 -35.50
C ALA A 286 7.35 0.66 -35.85
N GLU A 287 7.68 1.94 -36.08
CA GLU A 287 9.06 2.38 -36.35
C GLU A 287 9.99 2.15 -35.14
N GLU A 288 9.50 2.32 -33.91
CA GLU A 288 10.29 2.04 -32.69
C GLU A 288 10.62 0.55 -32.56
N ILE A 289 9.69 -0.33 -32.95
CA ILE A 289 9.89 -1.78 -32.94
C ILE A 289 10.92 -2.19 -34.00
N GLU A 290 10.81 -1.65 -35.21
CA GLU A 290 11.75 -1.92 -36.30
C GLU A 290 13.18 -1.45 -35.95
N ASN A 291 13.32 -0.24 -35.40
CA ASN A 291 14.60 0.29 -34.96
C ASN A 291 15.23 -0.54 -33.82
N ARG A 292 14.44 -1.02 -32.86
CA ARG A 292 14.92 -1.94 -31.80
C ARG A 292 15.32 -3.29 -32.36
N ALA A 293 14.57 -3.84 -33.31
CA ALA A 293 14.89 -5.11 -33.95
C ALA A 293 16.18 -5.04 -34.78
N ILE A 294 16.52 -3.87 -35.34
CA ILE A 294 17.79 -3.62 -36.02
C ILE A 294 18.93 -3.51 -35.00
N LEU A 295 18.77 -2.73 -33.94
CA LEU A 295 19.77 -2.58 -32.87
C LEU A 295 20.12 -3.90 -32.16
N LEU A 296 19.14 -4.80 -31.99
CA LEU A 296 19.33 -6.13 -31.40
C LEU A 296 19.95 -7.15 -32.36
N LYS A 297 19.98 -6.87 -33.68
CA LYS A 297 20.67 -7.70 -34.67
C LYS A 297 22.14 -7.32 -34.84
N ASP A 298 22.48 -6.09 -34.48
CA ASP A 298 23.84 -5.54 -34.55
C ASP A 298 24.61 -5.65 -33.20
N SER A 299 24.00 -6.29 -32.19
CA SER A 299 24.58 -6.63 -30.87
C SER A 299 24.86 -8.13 -30.74
#